data_AF-A0AAD6A7W4-F1
#
_entry.id   AF-A0AAD6A7W4-F1
#
_cell.length_a   1.000
_cell.length_b   1.000
_cell.length_c   1.000
_cell.angle_alpha   90.00
_cell.angle_beta   90.00
_cell.angle_gamma   90.00
#
_symmetry.space_group_name_H-M   'P 1'
#
loop_
_entity.id
_entity.type
_entity.pdbx_description
1 polymer ?
#
loop_
_entity_poly.entity_id
_entity_poly.type
_entity_poly.pdbx_seq_one_letter_code
_entity_poly.pdbx_strand_id
1 'polypeptide(L)'
;MCILGEDVAVVEDYKLEEDLCCPVCQEVFRDPVILSCCHSFCKACLQNWWDGKEVKECPVCKRKHSKDLLPPNFALKNLCETFLLERDQRSPEALCSLHSEKLKLFCLDHQQPLPSGALIDQAKHLGNLSFNIWSKMKDMVSYSPLILDPNTAHPELFLSEDLTRVRRGGERQKLPDNPERFDNHLRVLGSEGFNSGTHSWDVQHGHHPAPYTPLSLQKELQRVRVNLDWNRGKLSFSDPDTNTHIHTFTHTFTERLFPYISTREEVKILPLKVCVTVDQSR
;
A
#
# COMPACT_ATOMS: atom_id res chain seq x y z
N MET A 1 -25.00 -31.53 -16.41
CA MET A 1 -25.16 -30.16 -15.90
C MET A 1 -25.14 -30.25 -14.38
N CYS A 2 -23.94 -30.17 -13.80
CA CYS A 2 -23.73 -30.29 -12.36
C CYS A 2 -22.73 -29.22 -11.91
N ILE A 3 -23.08 -28.59 -10.80
CA ILE A 3 -22.39 -27.49 -10.14
C ILE A 3 -21.40 -28.12 -9.16
N LEU A 4 -20.10 -27.92 -9.37
CA LEU A 4 -18.97 -28.25 -8.49
C LEU A 4 -18.78 -27.26 -7.34
N GLY A 5 -19.18 -27.64 -6.13
CA GLY A 5 -18.82 -26.99 -4.87
C GLY A 5 -17.38 -27.29 -4.44
N GLU A 6 -16.86 -26.33 -3.68
CA GLU A 6 -15.83 -26.38 -2.63
C GLU A 6 -14.60 -27.29 -2.79
N ASP A 7 -13.45 -26.63 -2.69
CA ASP A 7 -12.09 -27.15 -2.48
C ASP A 7 -11.43 -27.91 -3.63
N VAL A 8 -10.69 -27.19 -4.48
CA VAL A 8 -9.27 -27.51 -4.81
C VAL A 8 -8.62 -26.23 -5.36
N ALA A 9 -7.76 -25.65 -4.52
CA ALA A 9 -6.94 -24.49 -4.81
C ALA A 9 -5.67 -24.90 -5.58
N VAL A 10 -5.75 -25.07 -6.91
CA VAL A 10 -4.55 -25.05 -7.78
C VAL A 10 -4.92 -24.60 -9.21
N VAL A 11 -5.57 -23.44 -9.36
CA VAL A 11 -5.63 -22.74 -10.66
C VAL A 11 -5.56 -21.22 -10.39
N GLU A 12 -4.48 -20.76 -9.77
CA GLU A 12 -4.21 -19.33 -9.56
C GLU A 12 -2.85 -18.86 -10.10
N ASP A 13 -1.97 -19.74 -10.60
CA ASP A 13 -0.60 -19.34 -11.00
C ASP A 13 -0.50 -18.75 -12.42
N TYR A 14 -1.22 -19.28 -13.42
CA TYR A 14 -0.90 -19.01 -14.82
C TYR A 14 -1.31 -17.62 -15.35
N LYS A 15 -2.12 -16.85 -14.62
CA LYS A 15 -2.55 -15.50 -15.03
C LYS A 15 -1.93 -14.36 -14.21
N LEU A 16 -1.53 -14.63 -12.98
CA LEU A 16 -0.73 -13.67 -12.19
C LEU A 16 0.69 -13.57 -12.72
N GLU A 17 1.26 -14.65 -13.24
CA GLU A 17 2.61 -14.64 -13.81
C GLU A 17 2.72 -13.70 -15.03
N GLU A 18 1.75 -13.74 -15.96
CA GLU A 18 1.74 -12.84 -17.13
C GLU A 18 1.63 -11.35 -16.73
N ASP A 19 0.81 -11.04 -15.71
CA ASP A 19 0.60 -9.67 -15.21
C ASP A 19 1.81 -9.13 -14.41
N LEU A 20 2.65 -10.02 -13.88
CA LEU A 20 3.88 -9.70 -13.15
C LEU A 20 5.14 -9.83 -14.03
N CYS A 21 4.99 -10.11 -15.31
CA CYS A 21 6.10 -10.28 -16.24
C CYS A 21 6.41 -8.99 -17.02
N CYS A 22 7.70 -8.75 -17.20
CA CYS A 22 8.16 -7.65 -18.03
C CYS A 22 7.88 -7.97 -19.51
N PRO A 23 7.24 -7.06 -20.27
CA PRO A 23 6.92 -7.31 -21.68
C PRO A 23 8.14 -7.38 -22.62
N VAL A 24 9.34 -7.07 -22.11
CA VAL A 24 10.60 -7.15 -22.88
C VAL A 24 11.30 -8.48 -22.68
N CYS A 25 11.53 -8.90 -21.43
CA CYS A 25 12.22 -10.16 -21.14
C CYS A 25 11.28 -11.34 -20.86
N GLN A 26 9.98 -11.09 -20.70
CA GLN A 26 8.95 -12.09 -20.41
C GLN A 26 9.15 -12.83 -19.08
N GLU A 27 9.95 -12.26 -18.19
CA GLU A 27 10.23 -12.77 -16.84
C GLU A 27 9.61 -11.84 -15.79
N VAL A 28 9.37 -12.36 -14.59
CA VAL A 28 8.90 -11.57 -13.44
C VAL A 28 9.76 -10.32 -13.27
N PHE A 29 9.14 -9.16 -13.03
CA PHE A 29 9.85 -7.89 -12.95
C PHE A 29 10.99 -7.91 -11.93
N ARG A 30 12.18 -7.47 -12.36
CA ARG A 30 13.33 -7.17 -11.51
C ARG A 30 13.61 -5.68 -11.56
N ASP A 31 13.54 -5.04 -10.39
CA ASP A 31 13.61 -3.58 -10.23
C ASP A 31 12.73 -2.83 -11.26
N PRO A 32 11.39 -3.00 -11.19
CA PRO A 32 10.48 -2.39 -12.14
C PRO A 32 10.57 -0.86 -12.11
N VAL A 33 10.60 -0.25 -13.29
CA VAL A 33 10.50 1.19 -13.52
C VAL A 33 9.27 1.51 -14.37
N ILE A 34 8.67 2.67 -14.15
CA ILE A 34 7.45 3.10 -14.84
C ILE A 34 7.69 4.32 -15.74
N LEU A 35 7.20 4.25 -16.97
CA LEU A 35 7.21 5.38 -17.89
C LEU A 35 5.99 6.29 -17.69
N SER A 36 6.05 7.51 -18.23
CA SER A 36 4.90 8.45 -18.25
C SER A 36 3.67 7.96 -19.03
N CYS A 37 3.81 6.88 -19.81
CA CYS A 37 2.68 6.17 -20.43
C CYS A 37 2.11 5.06 -19.54
N CYS A 38 2.54 4.97 -18.28
CA CYS A 38 2.17 3.97 -17.28
C CYS A 38 2.57 2.52 -17.58
N HIS A 39 3.34 2.26 -18.64
CA HIS A 39 3.93 0.93 -18.87
C HIS A 39 5.18 0.73 -18.00
N SER A 40 5.26 -0.44 -17.37
CA SER A 40 6.39 -0.83 -16.51
C SER A 40 7.32 -1.82 -17.21
N PHE A 41 8.61 -1.75 -16.87
CA PHE A 41 9.68 -2.59 -17.44
C PHE A 41 10.72 -2.89 -16.35
N CYS A 42 11.47 -4.00 -16.45
CA CYS A 42 12.70 -4.13 -15.67
C CYS A 42 13.65 -2.99 -16.03
N LYS A 43 14.28 -2.36 -15.03
CA LYS A 43 15.22 -1.25 -15.25
C LYS A 43 16.26 -1.57 -16.32
N ALA A 44 16.90 -2.74 -16.21
CA ALA A 44 17.91 -3.20 -17.16
C ALA A 44 17.35 -3.41 -18.58
N CYS A 45 16.15 -3.98 -18.71
CA CYS A 45 15.52 -4.21 -20.01
C CYS A 45 15.25 -2.90 -20.75
N LEU A 46 14.76 -1.89 -20.03
CA LEU A 46 14.47 -0.59 -20.61
C LEU A 46 15.75 0.19 -20.93
N GLN A 47 16.78 0.11 -20.08
CA GLN A 47 18.09 0.71 -20.34
C GLN A 47 18.74 0.10 -21.60
N ASN A 48 18.77 -1.22 -21.72
CA ASN A 48 19.28 -1.91 -22.91
C ASN A 48 18.47 -1.56 -24.16
N TRP A 49 17.14 -1.42 -24.03
CA TRP A 49 16.30 -1.02 -25.16
C TRP A 49 16.59 0.39 -25.69
N TRP A 50 17.02 1.30 -24.81
CA TRP A 50 17.40 2.68 -25.15
C TRP A 50 18.87 2.86 -25.47
N ASP A 51 19.69 1.83 -25.26
CA ASP A 51 21.13 1.92 -25.53
C ASP A 51 21.39 2.23 -27.02
N GLY A 52 22.24 3.23 -27.27
CA GLY A 52 22.53 3.73 -28.62
C GLY A 52 21.39 4.43 -29.36
N LYS A 53 20.23 4.71 -28.74
CA LYS A 53 19.10 5.41 -29.39
C LYS A 53 19.07 6.90 -29.07
N GLU A 54 18.91 7.72 -30.11
CA GLU A 54 18.69 9.17 -29.97
C GLU A 54 17.32 9.50 -29.35
N VAL A 55 16.30 8.68 -29.62
CA VAL A 55 14.94 8.88 -29.11
C VAL A 55 14.57 7.75 -28.15
N LYS A 56 14.31 8.09 -26.89
CA LYS A 56 13.84 7.17 -25.86
C LYS A 56 12.34 6.95 -26.00
N GLU A 57 11.94 5.79 -26.52
CA GLU A 57 10.53 5.43 -26.72
C GLU A 57 10.12 4.22 -25.89
N CYS A 58 8.85 4.19 -25.46
CA CYS A 58 8.27 3.03 -24.80
C CYS A 58 8.31 1.80 -25.72
N PRO A 59 8.84 0.64 -25.28
CA PRO A 59 8.84 -0.59 -26.08
C PRO A 59 7.45 -1.02 -26.56
N VAL A 60 6.40 -0.77 -25.75
CA VAL A 60 5.01 -1.19 -26.02
C VAL A 60 4.28 -0.19 -26.91
N CYS A 61 4.06 1.03 -26.43
CA CYS A 61 3.19 2.01 -27.10
C CYS A 61 3.94 3.06 -27.95
N LYS A 62 5.28 2.99 -28.01
CA LYS A 62 6.16 3.92 -28.74
C LYS A 62 6.07 5.39 -28.32
N ARG A 63 5.35 5.73 -27.25
CA ARG A 63 5.32 7.10 -26.71
C ARG A 63 6.73 7.51 -26.27
N LYS A 64 7.14 8.72 -26.67
CA LYS A 64 8.44 9.31 -26.31
C LYS A 64 8.53 9.59 -24.81
N HIS A 65 9.71 9.35 -24.25
CA HIS A 65 10.05 9.65 -22.87
C HIS A 65 11.10 10.76 -22.85
N SER A 66 10.82 11.82 -22.08
CA SER A 66 11.64 13.04 -22.06
C SER A 66 12.52 13.20 -20.82
N LYS A 67 12.37 12.35 -19.81
CA LYS A 67 13.14 12.42 -18.56
C LYS A 67 14.25 11.35 -18.56
N ASP A 68 15.43 11.69 -18.04
CA ASP A 68 16.52 10.71 -17.91
C ASP A 68 16.36 9.81 -16.69
N LEU A 69 15.69 10.31 -15.65
CA LEU A 69 15.42 9.55 -14.44
C LEU A 69 14.19 8.66 -14.64
N LEU A 70 14.41 7.36 -14.45
CA LEU A 70 13.38 6.32 -14.46
C LEU A 70 12.83 6.13 -13.03
N PRO A 71 11.59 6.54 -12.73
CA PRO A 71 10.99 6.32 -11.42
C PRO A 71 10.82 4.82 -11.14
N PRO A 72 11.28 4.33 -9.98
CA PRO A 72 10.97 2.96 -9.54
C PRO A 72 9.47 2.78 -9.28
N ASN A 73 8.96 1.58 -9.57
CA ASN A 73 7.60 1.18 -9.21
C ASN A 73 7.64 0.24 -8.00
N PHE A 74 7.71 0.81 -6.79
CA PHE A 74 7.82 0.05 -5.54
C PHE A 74 6.63 -0.87 -5.29
N ALA A 75 5.42 -0.47 -5.70
CA ALA A 75 4.23 -1.31 -5.55
C ALA A 75 4.34 -2.61 -6.36
N LEU A 76 4.75 -2.50 -7.64
CA LEU A 76 4.97 -3.67 -8.49
C LEU A 76 6.16 -4.50 -7.99
N LYS A 77 7.21 -3.86 -7.49
CA LYS A 77 8.36 -4.55 -6.88
C LYS A 77 7.93 -5.41 -5.69
N ASN A 78 7.15 -4.85 -4.76
CA ASN A 78 6.67 -5.57 -3.59
C ASN A 78 5.78 -6.76 -3.99
N LEU A 79 4.88 -6.58 -4.98
CA LEU A 79 4.05 -7.68 -5.50
C LEU A 79 4.89 -8.82 -6.10
N CYS A 80 5.91 -8.48 -6.91
CA CYS A 80 6.82 -9.46 -7.47
C CYS A 80 7.64 -10.19 -6.37
N GLU A 81 8.12 -9.47 -5.37
CA GLU A 81 8.86 -10.07 -4.25
C GLU A 81 7.97 -11.01 -3.42
N THR A 82 6.74 -10.62 -3.10
CA THR A 82 5.77 -11.51 -2.42
C THR A 82 5.46 -12.74 -3.26
N PHE A 83 5.21 -12.58 -4.57
CA PHE A 83 4.97 -13.68 -5.49
C PHE A 83 6.15 -14.67 -5.53
N LEU A 84 7.38 -14.15 -5.60
CA LEU A 84 8.58 -14.98 -5.61
C LEU A 84 8.78 -15.71 -4.26
N LEU A 85 8.48 -15.07 -3.13
CA LEU A 85 8.54 -15.71 -1.81
C LEU A 85 7.51 -16.83 -1.64
N GLU A 86 6.30 -16.66 -2.19
CA GLU A 86 5.27 -17.71 -2.22
C GLU A 86 5.66 -18.85 -3.19
N ARG A 87 6.30 -18.52 -4.32
CA ARG A 87 6.82 -19.49 -5.29
C ARG A 87 8.00 -20.29 -4.74
N ASP A 88 8.93 -19.67 -4.02
CA ASP A 88 10.05 -20.39 -3.39
C ASP A 88 9.59 -21.32 -2.25
N GLN A 89 8.43 -21.03 -1.64
CA GLN A 89 7.75 -21.94 -0.70
C GLN A 89 7.00 -23.09 -1.39
N ARG A 90 6.74 -23.00 -2.71
CA ARG A 90 6.13 -24.03 -3.55
C ARG A 90 7.14 -24.51 -4.59
N SER A 91 7.97 -25.49 -4.26
CA SER A 91 8.99 -26.00 -5.19
C SER A 91 8.38 -26.38 -6.56
N PRO A 92 8.97 -25.97 -7.71
CA PRO A 92 8.45 -26.25 -9.07
C PRO A 92 8.42 -27.73 -9.43
N GLU A 93 9.20 -28.55 -8.72
CA GLU A 93 9.16 -29.99 -8.76
C GLU A 93 8.61 -30.54 -7.44
N ALA A 94 7.41 -30.12 -7.03
CA ALA A 94 6.71 -30.75 -5.92
C ALA A 94 6.46 -32.23 -6.25
N LEU A 95 7.46 -33.06 -5.96
CA LEU A 95 7.39 -34.49 -5.96
C LEU A 95 6.71 -34.89 -4.65
N CYS A 96 5.79 -35.85 -4.71
CA CYS A 96 5.20 -36.36 -3.48
C CYS A 96 6.31 -36.88 -2.55
N SER A 97 6.42 -36.39 -1.33
CA SER A 97 7.50 -36.71 -0.38
C SER A 97 7.58 -38.21 -0.02
N LEU A 98 6.51 -38.97 -0.28
CA LEU A 98 6.45 -40.42 -0.10
C LEU A 98 6.84 -41.21 -1.37
N HIS A 99 6.62 -40.65 -2.57
CA HIS A 99 6.65 -41.42 -3.83
C HIS A 99 7.58 -40.85 -4.91
N SER A 100 8.10 -39.64 -4.73
CA SER A 100 9.02 -38.96 -5.67
C SER A 100 8.47 -38.81 -7.12
N GLU A 101 7.14 -38.74 -7.29
CA GLU A 101 6.48 -38.57 -8.59
C GLU A 101 5.91 -37.16 -8.81
N LYS A 102 5.82 -36.73 -10.07
CA LYS A 102 5.22 -35.44 -10.47
C LYS A 102 3.72 -35.41 -10.21
N LEU A 103 3.25 -34.39 -9.49
CA LEU A 103 1.83 -34.20 -9.23
C LEU A 103 1.05 -33.93 -10.52
N LYS A 104 -0.05 -34.67 -10.73
CA LYS A 104 -1.00 -34.50 -11.84
C LYS A 104 -2.25 -33.80 -11.33
N LEU A 105 -2.81 -32.87 -12.11
CA LEU A 105 -4.10 -32.24 -11.81
C LEU A 105 -5.22 -33.30 -11.88
N PHE A 106 -6.10 -33.32 -10.88
CA PHE A 106 -7.10 -34.36 -10.67
C PHE A 106 -8.49 -33.74 -10.65
N CYS A 107 -9.42 -34.28 -11.45
CA CYS A 107 -10.82 -33.91 -11.41
C CYS A 107 -11.49 -34.63 -10.24
N LEU A 108 -11.99 -33.89 -9.24
CA LEU A 108 -12.57 -34.48 -8.04
C LEU A 108 -13.87 -35.24 -8.32
N ASP A 109 -14.71 -34.77 -9.25
CA ASP A 109 -16.03 -35.35 -9.50
C ASP A 109 -15.95 -36.70 -10.20
N HIS A 110 -15.00 -36.79 -11.11
CA HIS A 110 -14.78 -37.96 -11.91
C HIS A 110 -13.64 -38.83 -11.33
N GLN A 111 -13.07 -38.42 -10.20
CA GLN A 111 -11.92 -39.04 -9.53
C GLN A 111 -10.84 -39.54 -10.51
N GLN A 112 -10.45 -38.69 -11.46
CA GLN A 112 -9.48 -39.06 -12.48
C GLN A 112 -8.55 -37.91 -12.88
N PRO A 113 -7.32 -38.21 -13.34
CA PRO A 113 -6.38 -37.20 -13.82
C PRO A 113 -6.95 -36.45 -15.03
N LEU A 114 -6.81 -35.13 -15.05
CA LEU A 114 -7.23 -34.33 -16.20
C LEU A 114 -6.28 -34.56 -17.39
N PRO A 115 -6.82 -34.72 -18.62
CA PRO A 115 -5.98 -34.78 -19.81
C PRO A 115 -5.31 -33.42 -20.09
N SER A 116 -4.12 -33.46 -20.69
CA SER A 116 -3.41 -32.26 -21.12
C SER A 116 -4.25 -31.52 -22.18
N GLY A 117 -4.66 -30.28 -21.90
CA GLY A 117 -5.44 -29.44 -22.82
C GLY A 117 -6.94 -29.26 -22.50
N ALA A 118 -7.40 -29.56 -21.28
CA ALA A 118 -8.79 -29.31 -20.87
C ALA A 118 -9.15 -27.80 -20.88
N LEU A 119 -10.33 -27.46 -21.42
CA LEU A 119 -10.82 -26.08 -21.51
C LEU A 119 -11.44 -25.61 -20.19
N ILE A 120 -11.09 -24.39 -19.77
CA ILE A 120 -11.58 -23.76 -18.54
C ILE A 120 -12.78 -22.85 -18.85
N ASP A 121 -13.77 -22.81 -17.95
CA ASP A 121 -14.96 -21.94 -18.04
C ASP A 121 -14.60 -20.47 -17.80
N GLN A 122 -14.29 -19.76 -18.88
CA GLN A 122 -13.86 -18.36 -18.83
C GLN A 122 -14.85 -17.44 -18.10
N ALA A 123 -16.17 -17.69 -18.15
CA ALA A 123 -17.15 -16.80 -17.52
C ALA A 123 -17.06 -16.85 -15.98
N LYS A 124 -16.88 -18.04 -15.41
CA LYS A 124 -16.70 -18.22 -13.95
C LYS A 124 -15.35 -17.71 -13.46
N HIS A 125 -14.32 -17.79 -14.29
CA HIS A 125 -12.95 -17.46 -13.90
C HIS A 125 -12.53 -16.02 -14.21
N LEU A 126 -13.08 -15.38 -15.25
CA LEU A 126 -12.75 -14.01 -15.62
C LEU A 126 -13.76 -12.98 -15.11
N GLY A 127 -15.03 -13.36 -14.98
CA GLY A 127 -16.11 -12.41 -14.67
C GLY A 127 -15.90 -11.62 -13.37
N ASN A 128 -15.21 -12.22 -12.39
CA ASN A 128 -14.92 -11.60 -11.10
C ASN A 128 -13.40 -11.51 -10.79
N LEU A 129 -12.53 -11.79 -11.76
CA LEU A 129 -11.08 -11.87 -11.52
C LEU A 129 -10.52 -10.55 -10.98
N SER A 130 -10.88 -9.43 -11.60
CA SER A 130 -10.46 -8.10 -11.16
C SER A 130 -10.94 -7.77 -9.74
N PHE A 131 -12.16 -8.19 -9.39
CA PHE A 131 -12.68 -8.03 -8.03
C PHE A 131 -11.92 -8.89 -7.02
N ASN A 132 -11.61 -10.14 -7.37
CA ASN A 132 -10.87 -11.05 -6.50
C ASN A 132 -9.43 -10.58 -6.27
N ILE A 133 -8.74 -10.12 -7.33
CA ILE A 133 -7.39 -9.54 -7.23
C ILE A 133 -7.43 -8.30 -6.33
N TRP A 134 -8.36 -7.37 -6.61
CA TRP A 134 -8.52 -6.19 -5.77
C TRP A 134 -8.83 -6.57 -4.32
N SER A 135 -9.68 -7.58 -4.09
CA SER A 135 -10.04 -8.04 -2.74
C SER A 135 -8.86 -8.65 -1.99
N LYS A 136 -7.94 -9.35 -2.68
CA LYS A 136 -6.69 -9.84 -2.08
C LYS A 136 -5.69 -8.69 -1.84
N MET A 137 -5.56 -7.75 -2.79
CA MET A 137 -4.73 -6.56 -2.63
C MET A 137 -5.16 -5.69 -1.46
N LYS A 138 -6.47 -5.60 -1.20
CA LYS A 138 -7.06 -4.83 -0.11
C LYS A 138 -6.45 -5.19 1.26
N ASP A 139 -6.14 -6.46 1.50
CA ASP A 139 -5.57 -6.91 2.77
C ASP A 139 -4.06 -6.71 2.86
N MET A 140 -3.39 -6.49 1.72
CA MET A 140 -1.95 -6.23 1.64
C MET A 140 -1.60 -4.73 1.64
N VAL A 141 -2.52 -3.87 1.18
CA VAL A 141 -2.28 -2.44 1.04
C VAL A 141 -2.90 -1.68 2.22
N SER A 142 -2.05 -0.97 2.96
CA SER A 142 -2.50 -0.02 3.98
C SER A 142 -2.76 1.35 3.35
N TYR A 143 -3.97 1.88 3.50
CA TYR A 143 -4.29 3.25 3.11
C TYR A 143 -4.15 4.19 4.31
N SER A 144 -3.17 5.09 4.29
CA SER A 144 -3.08 6.16 5.28
C SER A 144 -3.75 7.42 4.74
N PRO A 145 -4.78 7.96 5.41
CA PRO A 145 -5.42 9.21 5.00
C PRO A 145 -4.53 10.44 5.24
N LEU A 146 -3.38 10.28 5.90
CA LEU A 146 -2.48 11.35 6.27
C LEU A 146 -1.04 10.87 6.21
N ILE A 147 -0.22 11.63 5.50
CA ILE A 147 1.21 11.39 5.29
C ILE A 147 1.96 12.62 5.80
N LEU A 148 3.06 12.41 6.52
CA LEU A 148 3.87 13.49 7.07
C LEU A 148 4.86 14.03 6.03
N ASP A 149 5.08 15.34 6.04
CA ASP A 149 5.98 16.01 5.11
C ASP A 149 7.41 16.16 5.69
N PRO A 150 8.42 15.45 5.17
CA PRO A 150 9.81 15.57 5.60
C PRO A 150 10.43 16.96 5.40
N ASN A 151 9.93 17.75 4.45
CA ASN A 151 10.46 19.09 4.18
C ASN A 151 10.10 20.05 5.31
N THR A 152 8.93 19.88 5.90
CA THR A 152 8.46 20.69 7.04
C THR A 152 9.04 20.24 8.37
N ALA A 153 9.42 18.97 8.50
CA ALA A 153 9.82 18.37 9.77
C ALA A 153 11.05 19.04 10.40
N HIS A 154 10.96 19.31 11.70
CA HIS A 154 12.10 19.82 12.48
C HIS A 154 13.29 18.84 12.46
N PRO A 155 14.55 19.30 12.40
CA PRO A 155 15.72 18.41 12.25
C PRO A 155 15.91 17.32 13.33
N GLU A 156 15.35 17.49 14.53
CA GLU A 156 15.36 16.46 15.60
C GLU A 156 14.24 15.40 15.46
N LEU A 157 13.33 15.56 14.51
CA LEU A 157 12.23 14.63 14.26
C LEU A 157 12.61 13.63 13.16
N PHE A 158 12.40 12.35 13.46
CA PHE A 158 12.64 11.25 12.55
C PHE A 158 11.30 10.69 12.10
N LEU A 159 11.10 10.64 10.79
CA LEU A 159 9.92 10.05 10.17
C LEU A 159 10.20 8.58 9.80
N SER A 160 9.18 7.73 9.84
CA SER A 160 9.25 6.38 9.29
C SER A 160 9.33 6.40 7.76
N GLU A 161 9.75 5.29 7.15
CA GLU A 161 9.85 5.15 5.68
C GLU A 161 8.51 5.36 4.96
N ASP A 162 7.41 4.90 5.58
CA ASP A 162 6.04 5.09 5.09
C ASP A 162 5.46 6.48 5.43
N LEU A 163 6.24 7.34 6.11
CA LEU A 163 5.86 8.70 6.49
C LEU A 163 4.61 8.80 7.37
N THR A 164 4.21 7.72 8.05
CA THR A 164 3.04 7.71 8.96
C THR A 164 3.40 7.85 10.43
N ARG A 165 4.69 7.82 10.78
CA ARG A 165 5.17 7.89 12.16
C ARG A 165 6.22 8.98 12.31
N VAL A 166 6.19 9.66 13.45
CA VAL A 166 7.20 10.63 13.87
C VAL A 166 7.67 10.32 15.28
N ARG A 167 8.97 10.40 15.50
CA ARG A 167 9.60 10.29 16.82
C ARG A 167 10.73 11.29 16.97
N ARG A 168 11.08 11.63 18.21
CA ARG A 168 12.26 12.43 18.50
C ARG A 168 13.51 11.54 18.50
N GLY A 169 14.56 11.94 17.79
CA GLY A 169 15.81 11.18 17.74
C GLY A 169 16.90 11.64 18.71
N GLY A 170 16.66 12.68 19.51
CA GLY A 170 17.63 13.23 20.48
C GLY A 170 18.77 14.05 19.86
N GLU A 171 19.13 13.77 18.60
CA GLU A 171 20.14 14.50 17.82
C GLU A 171 19.51 15.21 16.62
N ARG A 172 20.11 16.35 16.24
CA ARG A 172 19.73 17.09 15.03
C ARG A 172 20.32 16.41 13.79
N GLN A 173 19.46 16.08 12.84
CA GLN A 173 19.87 15.58 11.54
C GLN A 173 20.47 16.70 10.67
N LYS A 174 21.46 16.35 9.84
CA LYS A 174 21.97 17.24 8.79
C LYS A 174 21.07 17.14 7.57
N LEU A 175 20.07 18.01 7.50
CA LEU A 175 19.11 18.05 6.40
C LEU A 175 19.41 19.24 5.46
N PRO A 176 19.05 19.16 4.17
CA PRO A 176 19.11 20.31 3.28
C PRO A 176 18.22 21.45 3.82
N ASP A 177 18.76 22.65 3.72
CA ASP A 177 18.05 23.86 4.09
C ASP A 177 16.90 24.12 3.10
N ASN A 178 15.72 24.45 3.65
CA ASN A 178 14.54 24.79 2.85
C ASN A 178 13.59 25.68 3.67
N PRO A 179 12.85 26.60 3.04
CA PRO A 179 12.03 27.59 3.74
C PRO A 179 10.79 27.01 4.44
N GLU A 180 10.38 25.78 4.12
CA GLU A 180 9.21 25.14 4.71
C GLU A 180 9.55 24.46 6.05
N ARG A 181 10.84 24.27 6.35
CA ARG A 181 11.33 23.56 7.53
C ARG A 181 11.09 24.35 8.81
N PHE A 182 10.57 23.68 9.82
CA PHE A 182 10.51 24.25 11.17
C PHE A 182 11.83 24.08 11.90
N ASP A 183 12.53 25.18 12.18
CA ASP A 183 13.83 25.11 12.88
C ASP A 183 13.78 25.37 14.39
N ASN A 184 12.69 25.96 14.89
CA ASN A 184 12.60 26.39 16.30
C ASN A 184 11.70 25.51 17.17
N HIS A 185 10.85 24.68 16.57
CA HIS A 185 9.86 23.91 17.30
C HIS A 185 9.79 22.48 16.77
N LEU A 186 9.66 21.49 17.66
CA LEU A 186 9.53 20.07 17.34
C LEU A 186 8.15 19.77 16.70
N ARG A 187 8.00 20.13 15.43
CA ARG A 187 6.75 19.98 14.67
C ARG A 187 6.98 19.52 13.24
N VAL A 188 5.92 18.98 12.66
CA VAL A 188 5.82 18.51 11.27
C VAL A 188 4.37 18.69 10.78
N LEU A 189 4.20 19.00 9.50
CA LEU A 189 2.89 19.05 8.85
C LEU A 189 2.56 17.76 8.11
N GLY A 190 1.28 17.56 7.83
CA GLY A 190 0.86 16.65 6.76
C GLY A 190 1.28 17.19 5.38
N SER A 191 1.55 16.30 4.43
CA SER A 191 1.93 16.63 3.05
C SER A 191 0.82 17.29 2.25
N GLU A 192 -0.44 17.06 2.65
CA GLU A 192 -1.61 17.65 2.00
C GLU A 192 -2.43 18.43 3.01
N GLY A 193 -3.04 19.52 2.52
CA GLY A 193 -3.94 20.36 3.29
C GLY A 193 -5.35 20.32 2.72
N PHE A 194 -6.32 20.49 3.60
CA PHE A 194 -7.75 20.38 3.30
C PHE A 194 -8.37 21.75 3.03
N ASN A 195 -9.14 21.85 1.95
CA ASN A 195 -9.85 23.05 1.55
C ASN A 195 -11.38 22.89 1.49
N SER A 196 -11.88 21.67 1.73
CA SER A 196 -13.29 21.31 1.66
C SER A 196 -13.52 19.88 2.16
N GLY A 197 -14.77 19.52 2.41
CA GLY A 197 -15.19 18.15 2.69
C GLY A 197 -15.02 17.70 4.15
N THR A 198 -15.15 16.39 4.36
CA THR A 198 -15.02 15.74 5.67
C THR A 198 -13.89 14.73 5.64
N HIS A 199 -12.99 14.83 6.61
CA HIS A 199 -11.77 14.02 6.71
C HIS A 199 -11.66 13.42 8.11
N SER A 200 -11.14 12.20 8.19
CA SER A 200 -11.01 11.46 9.45
C SER A 200 -9.73 10.64 9.46
N TRP A 201 -8.99 10.69 10.57
CA TRP A 201 -7.81 9.87 10.78
C TRP A 201 -7.61 9.56 12.26
N ASP A 202 -6.99 8.41 12.53
CA ASP A 202 -6.68 7.98 13.90
C ASP A 202 -5.19 8.18 14.17
N VAL A 203 -4.89 8.74 15.34
CA VAL A 203 -3.53 8.97 15.82
C VAL A 203 -3.30 8.17 17.08
N GLN A 204 -2.19 7.43 17.13
CA GLN A 204 -1.77 6.63 18.27
C GLN A 204 -0.48 7.20 18.86
N HIS A 205 -0.42 7.31 20.18
CA HIS A 205 0.80 7.64 20.90
C HIS A 205 1.62 6.36 21.15
N GLY A 206 2.95 6.46 21.06
CA GLY A 206 3.85 5.35 21.34
C GLY A 206 3.91 5.05 22.84
N HIS A 207 3.86 3.76 23.20
CA HIS A 207 4.00 3.33 24.59
C HIS A 207 5.49 3.33 24.97
N HIS A 208 5.88 4.13 25.96
CA HIS A 208 7.22 4.04 26.54
C HIS A 208 7.23 2.90 27.58
N PRO A 209 8.11 1.88 27.50
CA PRO A 209 8.35 0.99 28.61
C PRO A 209 9.31 1.69 29.58
N ALA A 210 8.79 2.57 30.44
CA ALA A 210 9.55 3.15 31.56
C ALA A 210 9.04 2.58 32.89
N PRO A 211 9.92 2.29 33.87
CA PRO A 211 9.59 1.58 35.11
C PRO A 211 8.96 2.47 36.18
N TYR A 212 8.17 3.48 35.79
CA TYR A 212 7.47 4.34 36.74
C TYR A 212 5.98 4.06 36.66
N THR A 213 5.44 3.62 37.80
CA THR A 213 4.02 3.36 38.03
C THR A 213 3.18 4.57 37.66
N PRO A 214 2.27 4.47 36.67
CA PRO A 214 1.33 5.55 36.38
C PRO A 214 0.38 5.69 37.56
N LEU A 215 0.31 6.88 38.16
CA LEU A 215 -0.80 7.23 39.04
C LEU A 215 -2.08 7.24 38.20
N SER A 216 -3.05 6.41 38.59
CA SER A 216 -4.30 6.13 37.88
C SER A 216 -4.99 7.38 37.29
N LEU A 217 -4.83 7.60 35.99
CA LEU A 217 -5.91 8.14 35.17
C LEU A 217 -6.79 6.98 34.74
N GLN A 218 -8.11 7.09 34.95
CA GLN A 218 -9.06 6.00 34.70
C GLN A 218 -9.16 5.53 33.24
N LYS A 219 -8.49 6.19 32.28
CA LYS A 219 -8.14 5.66 30.96
C LYS A 219 -7.08 6.57 30.31
N GLU A 220 -5.85 6.11 30.12
CA GLU A 220 -4.94 6.80 29.19
C GLU A 220 -5.44 6.55 27.76
N LEU A 221 -5.84 7.61 27.06
CA LEU A 221 -6.22 7.50 25.65
C LEU A 221 -4.97 7.28 24.80
N GLN A 222 -4.67 6.02 24.53
CA GLN A 222 -3.56 5.60 23.69
C GLN A 222 -3.78 5.99 22.21
N ARG A 223 -5.04 6.22 21.82
CA ARG A 223 -5.45 6.55 20.45
C ARG A 223 -6.57 7.59 20.45
N VAL A 224 -6.52 8.51 19.50
CA VAL A 224 -7.53 9.56 19.30
C VAL A 224 -7.90 9.63 17.82
N ARG A 225 -9.20 9.65 17.53
CA ARG A 225 -9.74 9.96 16.20
C ARG A 225 -9.91 11.46 16.06
N VAL A 226 -9.39 12.01 14.97
CA VAL A 226 -9.57 13.41 14.57
C VAL A 226 -10.54 13.43 13.39
N ASN A 227 -11.61 14.22 13.50
CA ASN A 227 -12.55 14.44 12.40
C ASN A 227 -12.62 15.93 12.07
N LEU A 228 -12.29 16.28 10.83
CA LEU A 228 -12.44 17.62 10.27
C LEU A 228 -13.64 17.63 9.34
N ASP A 229 -14.68 18.38 9.68
CA ASP A 229 -15.73 18.80 8.74
C ASP A 229 -15.43 20.25 8.34
N TRP A 230 -14.69 20.41 7.25
CA TRP A 230 -14.26 21.72 6.76
C TRP A 230 -15.49 22.57 6.38
N ASN A 231 -16.47 21.97 5.70
CA ASN A 231 -17.65 22.66 5.19
C ASN A 231 -18.53 23.21 6.31
N ARG A 232 -18.64 22.48 7.44
CA ARG A 232 -19.42 22.93 8.61
C ARG A 232 -18.57 23.65 9.64
N GLY A 233 -17.27 23.80 9.41
CA GLY A 233 -16.42 24.51 10.33
C GLY A 233 -16.16 23.76 11.64
N LYS A 234 -16.14 22.43 11.64
CA LYS A 234 -15.98 21.63 12.87
C LYS A 234 -14.71 20.79 12.85
N LEU A 235 -13.94 20.85 13.92
CA LEU A 235 -12.83 19.94 14.21
C LEU A 235 -13.13 19.22 15.52
N SER A 236 -13.30 17.90 15.47
CA SER A 236 -13.69 17.10 16.62
C SER A 236 -12.74 15.95 16.91
N PHE A 237 -12.67 15.58 18.18
CA PHE A 237 -11.83 14.53 18.73
C PHE A 237 -12.70 13.51 19.46
N SER A 238 -12.40 12.23 19.29
CA SER A 238 -13.12 11.13 19.94
C SER A 238 -12.21 9.94 20.23
N ASP A 239 -12.58 9.12 21.21
CA ASP A 239 -12.01 7.78 21.41
C ASP A 239 -12.50 6.87 20.27
N PRO A 240 -11.63 6.36 19.39
CA PRO A 240 -12.03 5.54 18.24
C PRO A 240 -12.61 4.17 18.62
N ASP A 241 -12.27 3.62 19.79
CA ASP A 241 -12.67 2.27 20.19
C ASP A 241 -14.09 2.27 20.77
N THR A 242 -14.45 3.34 21.50
CA THR A 242 -15.78 3.50 22.10
C THR A 242 -16.68 4.49 21.33
N ASN A 243 -16.10 5.19 20.34
CA ASN A 243 -16.70 6.34 19.68
C ASN A 243 -17.14 7.44 20.68
N THR A 244 -16.49 7.52 21.85
CA THR A 244 -16.83 8.52 22.87
C THR A 244 -16.29 9.87 22.46
N HIS A 245 -17.16 10.87 22.43
CA HIS A 245 -16.75 12.24 22.12
C HIS A 245 -15.82 12.81 23.19
N ILE A 246 -14.72 13.44 22.77
CA ILE A 246 -13.77 14.11 23.66
C ILE A 246 -13.99 15.62 23.59
N HIS A 247 -13.89 16.22 22.39
CA HIS A 247 -14.00 17.67 22.24
C HIS A 247 -14.31 18.10 20.79
N THR A 248 -14.95 19.26 20.60
CA THR A 248 -15.18 19.89 19.29
C THR A 248 -14.83 21.37 19.31
N PHE A 249 -14.00 21.81 18.38
CA PHE A 249 -13.83 23.20 18.01
C PHE A 249 -14.76 23.55 16.84
N THR A 250 -15.37 24.73 16.91
CA THR A 250 -16.16 25.29 15.81
C THR A 250 -15.51 26.58 15.34
N HIS A 251 -15.31 26.73 14.04
CA HIS A 251 -14.67 27.87 13.42
C HIS A 251 -15.12 28.04 11.96
N THR A 252 -15.05 29.26 11.43
CA THR A 252 -15.28 29.50 9.99
C THR A 252 -13.96 29.44 9.26
N PHE A 253 -13.61 28.26 8.73
CA PHE A 253 -12.37 28.07 7.99
C PHE A 253 -12.43 28.80 6.64
N THR A 254 -11.48 29.70 6.40
CA THR A 254 -11.32 30.41 5.11
C THR A 254 -10.09 29.94 4.34
N GLU A 255 -9.10 29.41 5.06
CA GLU A 255 -7.82 28.98 4.52
C GLU A 255 -7.69 27.46 4.52
N ARG A 256 -6.72 26.97 3.73
CA ARG A 256 -6.35 25.56 3.71
C ARG A 256 -5.79 25.13 5.07
N LEU A 257 -6.30 24.03 5.61
CA LEU A 257 -5.85 23.48 6.89
C LEU A 257 -4.89 22.32 6.68
N PHE A 258 -3.74 22.36 7.33
CA PHE A 258 -2.80 21.24 7.35
C PHE A 258 -2.86 20.53 8.70
N PRO A 259 -2.83 19.18 8.71
CA PRO A 259 -2.53 18.47 9.94
C PRO A 259 -1.22 18.94 10.52
N TYR A 260 -1.21 19.17 11.83
CA TYR A 260 -0.07 19.69 12.55
C TYR A 260 0.22 18.78 13.73
N ILE A 261 1.42 18.20 13.77
CA ILE A 261 1.86 17.38 14.90
C ILE A 261 3.01 18.07 15.59
N SER A 262 2.85 18.28 16.90
CA SER A 262 3.88 18.78 17.80
C SER A 262 4.03 17.77 18.93
N THR A 263 5.15 17.05 18.95
CA THR A 263 5.37 15.96 19.92
C THR A 263 6.81 15.91 20.40
N ARG A 264 6.99 15.47 21.65
CA ARG A 264 8.29 15.06 22.22
C ARG A 264 8.44 13.54 22.25
N GLU A 265 7.35 12.82 22.06
CA GLU A 265 7.23 11.37 22.08
C GLU A 265 6.97 10.83 20.67
N GLU A 266 6.88 9.51 20.54
CA GLU A 266 6.48 8.86 19.29
C GLU A 266 4.98 9.02 19.05
N VAL A 267 4.62 9.37 17.82
CA VAL A 267 3.25 9.45 17.33
C VAL A 267 3.15 8.70 16.01
N LYS A 268 2.10 7.89 15.86
CA LYS A 268 1.81 7.10 14.66
C LYS A 268 0.40 7.38 14.17
N ILE A 269 0.28 7.74 12.89
CA ILE A 269 -0.99 7.79 12.17
C ILE A 269 -1.36 6.36 11.78
N LEU A 270 -2.61 5.99 12.00
CA LEU A 270 -3.08 4.65 11.72
C LEU A 270 -3.75 4.57 10.34
N PRO A 271 -3.47 3.50 9.58
CA PRO A 271 -4.13 3.27 8.32
C PRO A 271 -5.62 3.00 8.53
N LEU A 272 -6.44 3.45 7.59
CA LEU A 272 -7.85 3.14 7.56
C LEU A 272 -8.07 1.75 6.99
N LYS A 273 -9.05 1.05 7.56
CA LYS A 273 -9.56 -0.19 6.98
C LYS A 273 -10.49 0.17 5.84
N VAL A 274 -10.06 -0.09 4.60
CA VAL A 274 -10.89 0.14 3.41
C VAL A 274 -12.01 -0.91 3.40
N CYS A 275 -13.24 -0.51 3.08
CA CYS A 275 -14.37 -1.42 2.87
C CYS A 275 -15.04 -1.05 1.54
N VAL A 276 -15.45 -2.05 0.76
CA VAL A 276 -16.21 -1.84 -0.49
C VAL A 276 -17.52 -2.58 -0.38
N THR A 277 -18.59 -1.91 -0.75
CA THR A 277 -19.95 -2.45 -0.83
C THR A 277 -20.38 -2.46 -2.29
N VAL A 278 -20.92 -3.58 -2.75
CA VAL A 278 -21.49 -3.68 -4.10
C VAL A 278 -22.94 -3.21 -4.02
N ASP A 279 -23.26 -2.13 -4.72
CA ASP A 279 -24.64 -1.67 -4.84
C ASP A 279 -25.34 -2.46 -5.95
N GLN A 280 -26.42 -3.16 -5.59
CA GLN A 280 -27.27 -3.85 -6.54
C GLN A 280 -28.42 -2.91 -6.89
N SER A 281 -28.19 -2.03 -7.86
CA SER A 281 -29.28 -1.29 -8.48
C SER A 281 -30.18 -2.29 -9.22
N ARG A 282 -31.47 -2.29 -8.85
CA ARG A 282 -32.51 -3.09 -9.50
C ARG A 282 -32.93 -2.48 -10.83
#